data_AF-A0A0P0LHV4-F1
#
_entry.id   AF-A0A0P0LHV4-F1
#
_cell.length_a   1.000
_cell.length_b   1.000
_cell.length_c   1.000
_cell.angle_alpha   90.00
_cell.angle_beta   90.00
_cell.angle_gamma   90.00
#
_symmetry.space_group_name_H-M   'P 1'
#
loop_
_entity.id
_entity.type
_entity.pdbx_description
1 polymer ?
#
loop_
_entity_poly.entity_id
_entity_poly.type
_entity_poly.pdbx_seq_one_letter_code
_entity_poly.pdbx_strand_id
1 'polypeptide(L)'
;MRLQVPEGITVQDVLNQGLALCLQANGSSDSASLSSLQFQQPGIWGKKVSWTQVVQAGDRIELYRPLKVDPKVARRQRFKRQGKGRTGLFANRKSGSAAGY
;
A
#
# COMPACT_ATOMS: atom_id res chain seq x y z
N MET A 1 -1.82 -6.13 13.66
CA MET A 1 -1.68 -5.41 14.95
C MET A 1 -3.07 -5.32 15.57
N ARG A 2 -3.21 -5.56 16.88
CA ARG A 2 -4.44 -5.30 17.63
C ARG A 2 -4.16 -4.12 18.56
N LEU A 3 -5.11 -3.21 18.70
CA LEU A 3 -4.96 -2.00 19.50
C LEU A 3 -6.20 -1.85 20.38
N GLN A 4 -5.98 -1.57 21.66
CA GLN A 4 -7.07 -1.26 22.60
C GLN A 4 -7.26 0.25 22.62
N VAL A 5 -8.50 0.67 22.40
CA VAL A 5 -8.87 2.08 22.28
C VAL A 5 -10.14 2.36 23.08
N PRO A 6 -10.32 3.59 23.59
CA PRO A 6 -11.59 4.01 24.19
C PRO A 6 -12.76 3.96 23.19
N GLU A 7 -13.97 3.82 23.70
CA GLU A 7 -15.18 3.95 22.90
C GLU A 7 -15.33 5.37 22.35
N GLY A 8 -15.97 5.50 21.18
CA GLY A 8 -16.19 6.81 20.55
C GLY A 8 -14.97 7.39 19.83
N ILE A 9 -13.85 6.68 19.80
CA ILE A 9 -12.63 7.13 19.12
C ILE A 9 -12.82 7.15 17.59
N THR A 10 -12.19 8.12 16.93
CA THR A 10 -12.27 8.26 15.47
C THR A 10 -11.19 7.44 14.76
N VAL A 11 -11.41 7.10 13.49
CA VAL A 11 -10.41 6.42 12.65
C VAL A 11 -9.07 7.16 12.63
N GLN A 12 -9.09 8.50 12.60
CA GLN A 12 -7.89 9.33 12.63
C GLN A 12 -7.09 9.15 13.92
N ASP A 13 -7.75 9.14 15.08
CA ASP A 13 -7.09 9.01 16.37
C ASP A 13 -6.48 7.60 16.54
N VAL A 14 -7.19 6.56 16.10
CA VAL A 14 -6.66 5.19 16.10
C VAL A 14 -5.39 5.09 15.24
N LEU A 15 -5.37 5.76 14.08
CA LEU A 15 -4.18 5.78 13.23
C LEU A 15 -3.00 6.46 13.93
N ASN A 16 -3.22 7.62 14.54
CA ASN A 16 -2.18 8.36 15.26
C ASN A 16 -1.60 7.53 16.41
N GLN A 17 -2.46 6.89 17.19
CA GLN A 17 -2.04 6.01 18.29
C GLN A 17 -1.28 4.78 17.78
N GLY A 18 -1.77 4.15 16.70
CA GLY A 18 -1.10 3.01 16.08
C GLY A 18 0.29 3.34 15.52
N LEU A 19 0.43 4.50 14.88
CA LEU A 19 1.73 5.00 14.42
C LEU A 19 2.69 5.23 15.60
N ALA A 20 2.25 5.91 16.64
CA ALA A 20 3.07 6.17 17.83
C ALA A 20 3.60 4.85 18.46
N LEU A 21 2.76 3.83 18.57
CA LEU A 21 3.18 2.51 19.08
C LEU A 21 4.18 1.81 18.15
N CYS A 22 3.97 1.85 16.84
CA CYS A 22 4.91 1.28 15.86
C CYS A 22 6.30 1.93 15.93
N LEU A 23 6.35 3.25 16.14
CA LEU A 23 7.61 3.98 16.28
C LEU A 23 8.36 3.60 17.56
N GLN A 24 7.63 3.43 18.66
CA GLN A 24 8.21 3.01 19.94
C GLN A 24 8.73 1.57 19.90
N ALA A 25 8.01 0.66 19.24
CA ALA A 25 8.35 -0.76 19.20
C ALA A 25 9.54 -1.11 18.29
N ASN A 26 9.76 -0.35 17.21
CA ASN A 26 10.74 -0.72 16.18
C ASN A 26 12.15 -0.10 16.34
N GLY A 27 12.41 0.68 17.41
CA GLY A 27 13.75 1.07 17.87
C GLY A 27 14.70 1.78 16.87
N SER A 28 14.29 2.02 15.62
CA SER A 28 15.20 2.51 14.57
C SER A 28 14.44 3.16 13.40
N SER A 29 14.66 4.48 13.28
CA SER A 29 14.91 5.25 12.04
C SER A 29 14.00 5.14 10.80
N ASP A 30 12.84 4.50 10.86
CA ASP A 30 11.89 4.50 9.72
C ASP A 30 10.65 5.37 9.96
N SER A 31 10.72 6.25 10.97
CA SER A 31 9.64 7.21 11.27
C SER A 31 9.34 8.12 10.09
N ALA A 32 10.37 8.60 9.40
CA ALA A 32 10.23 9.43 8.20
C ALA A 32 9.52 8.69 7.06
N SER A 33 9.69 7.36 6.96
CA SER A 33 9.06 6.53 5.93
C SER A 33 7.57 6.33 6.20
N LEU A 34 7.16 6.17 7.46
CA LEU A 34 5.75 6.05 7.85
C LEU A 34 5.00 7.39 7.82
N SER A 35 5.63 8.47 8.27
CA SER A 35 5.05 9.83 8.24
C SER A 35 4.87 10.36 6.81
N SER A 36 5.69 9.89 5.86
CA SER A 36 5.59 10.28 4.44
C SER A 36 4.54 9.47 3.67
N LEU A 37 3.84 8.53 4.32
CA LEU A 37 2.75 7.78 3.71
C LEU A 37 1.55 8.70 3.49
N GLN A 38 1.43 9.21 2.26
CA GLN A 38 0.25 9.94 1.81
C GLN A 38 -0.93 8.97 1.61
N PHE A 39 -1.62 8.64 2.69
CA PHE A 39 -2.89 7.93 2.64
C PHE A 39 -3.99 8.91 2.25
N GLN A 40 -4.78 8.56 1.24
CA GLN A 40 -5.87 9.43 0.77
C GLN A 40 -7.17 9.13 1.53
N GLN A 41 -7.42 7.86 1.84
CA GLN A 41 -8.70 7.45 2.39
C GLN A 41 -8.56 6.19 3.27
N PRO A 42 -9.19 6.16 4.44
CA PRO A 42 -9.29 4.96 5.24
C PRO A 42 -10.46 4.08 4.77
N GLY A 43 -10.42 2.81 5.17
CA GLY A 43 -11.51 1.87 5.01
C GLY A 43 -11.72 1.02 6.26
N ILE A 44 -12.93 0.50 6.41
CA ILE A 44 -13.26 -0.54 7.39
C ILE A 44 -13.84 -1.71 6.61
N TRP A 45 -13.22 -2.88 6.72
CA TRP A 45 -13.64 -4.11 6.02
C TRP A 45 -13.91 -3.90 4.52
N GLY A 46 -12.97 -3.28 3.80
CA GLY A 46 -13.09 -3.01 2.36
C GLY A 46 -14.02 -1.86 1.96
N LYS A 47 -14.71 -1.22 2.93
CA LYS A 47 -15.57 -0.06 2.67
C LYS A 47 -14.84 1.23 3.00
N LYS A 48 -14.82 2.19 2.08
CA LYS A 48 -14.23 3.52 2.30
C LYS A 48 -15.02 4.29 3.34
N VAL A 49 -14.33 4.93 4.28
CA VAL A 49 -14.93 5.68 5.39
C VAL A 49 -14.32 7.07 5.54
N SER A 50 -14.97 7.93 6.31
CA SER A 50 -14.40 9.23 6.72
C SER A 50 -13.33 9.02 7.80
N TRP A 51 -12.35 9.92 7.85
CA TRP A 51 -11.37 10.01 8.94
C TRP A 51 -12.01 10.27 10.31
N THR A 52 -13.16 10.95 10.32
CA THR A 52 -13.94 11.28 11.52
C THR A 52 -14.93 10.19 11.93
N GLN A 53 -15.02 9.09 11.17
CA GLN A 53 -15.92 7.99 11.52
C GLN A 53 -15.50 7.37 12.86
N VAL A 54 -16.46 7.12 13.74
CA VAL A 54 -16.25 6.38 14.99
C VAL A 54 -16.04 4.90 14.69
N VAL A 55 -15.03 4.31 15.30
CA VAL A 55 -14.73 2.87 15.16
C VAL A 55 -15.47 2.05 16.21
N GLN A 56 -15.75 0.80 15.87
CA GLN A 56 -16.37 -0.17 16.78
C GLN A 56 -15.40 -1.31 17.14
N ALA A 57 -15.70 -2.01 18.22
CA ALA A 57 -14.92 -3.17 18.62
C ALA A 57 -14.93 -4.24 17.52
N GLY A 58 -13.73 -4.69 17.12
CA GLY A 58 -13.56 -5.68 16.05
C GLY A 58 -13.41 -5.09 14.64
N ASP A 59 -13.47 -3.77 14.47
CA ASP A 59 -13.22 -3.14 13.18
C ASP A 59 -11.78 -3.33 12.72
N ARG A 60 -11.63 -3.69 11.44
CA ARG A 60 -10.34 -3.70 10.75
C ARG A 60 -10.19 -2.44 9.91
N ILE A 61 -9.35 -1.53 10.39
CA ILE A 61 -8.99 -0.30 9.68
C ILE A 61 -7.95 -0.63 8.60
N GLU A 62 -8.21 -0.15 7.39
CA GLU A 62 -7.38 -0.29 6.20
C GLU A 62 -7.01 1.11 5.69
N LEU A 63 -5.80 1.28 5.17
CA LEU A 63 -5.34 2.57 4.63
C LEU A 63 -5.04 2.43 3.15
N TYR A 64 -5.74 3.21 2.32
CA TYR A 64 -5.56 3.17 0.88
C TYR A 64 -4.59 4.27 0.41
N ARG A 65 -3.66 3.87 -0.44
CA ARG A 65 -2.74 4.78 -1.15
C ARG A 65 -3.25 5.05 -2.56
N PRO A 66 -3.16 6.29 -3.06
CA PRO A 66 -3.45 6.56 -4.46
C PRO A 66 -2.49 5.82 -5.38
N LEU A 67 -2.99 5.43 -6.56
CA LEU A 67 -2.14 4.90 -7.61
C LEU A 67 -1.28 6.02 -8.19
N LYS A 68 0.04 5.79 -8.27
CA LYS A 68 0.97 6.78 -8.86
C LYS A 68 0.76 6.96 -10.36
N VAL A 69 0.46 5.88 -11.07
CA VAL A 69 0.19 5.85 -12.51
C VAL A 69 -0.90 4.81 -12.73
N ASP A 70 -1.83 5.09 -13.66
CA ASP A 70 -2.80 4.09 -14.09
C ASP A 70 -2.08 2.81 -14.58
N PRO A 71 -2.44 1.61 -14.09
CA PRO A 71 -1.74 0.38 -14.43
C PRO A 71 -1.73 0.06 -15.93
N LYS A 72 -2.78 0.43 -16.68
CA LYS A 72 -2.86 0.20 -18.12
C LYS A 72 -1.93 1.17 -18.86
N VAL A 73 -1.86 2.42 -18.41
CA VAL A 73 -0.90 3.40 -18.95
C VAL A 73 0.53 2.95 -18.67
N ALA A 74 0.85 2.57 -17.43
CA ALA A 74 2.16 2.06 -17.05
C ALA A 74 2.55 0.83 -17.90
N ARG A 75 1.62 -0.11 -18.08
CA ARG A 75 1.80 -1.27 -18.96
C ARG A 75 2.07 -0.87 -20.41
N ARG A 76 1.28 0.05 -20.97
CA ARG A 76 1.44 0.53 -22.36
C ARG A 76 2.80 1.21 -22.55
N GLN A 77 3.21 2.06 -21.63
CA GLN A 77 4.51 2.72 -21.66
C GLN A 77 5.64 1.69 -21.59
N ARG A 78 5.53 0.69 -20.71
CA ARG A 78 6.51 -0.41 -20.61
C ARG A 78 6.60 -1.21 -21.91
N PHE A 79 5.47 -1.52 -22.54
CA PHE A 79 5.46 -2.23 -23.82
C PHE A 79 6.08 -1.40 -24.96
N LYS A 80 5.73 -0.11 -25.07
CA LYS A 80 6.33 0.79 -26.06
C LYS A 80 7.85 0.88 -25.91
N ARG A 81 8.35 0.96 -24.67
CA ARG A 81 9.80 0.98 -24.38
C ARG A 81 10.49 -0.34 -24.76
N GLN A 82 9.79 -1.48 -24.75
CA GLN A 82 10.36 -2.79 -25.12
C GLN A 82 10.42 -3.04 -26.63
N GLY A 83 9.64 -2.32 -27.45
CA GLY A 83 9.65 -2.41 -28.91
C GLY A 83 8.90 -3.61 -29.50
N LYS A 84 8.40 -3.49 -30.75
CA LYS A 84 7.81 -4.60 -31.51
C LYS A 84 8.95 -5.47 -32.08
N GLY A 85 9.02 -6.74 -31.66
CA GLY A 85 9.94 -7.73 -32.24
C GLY A 85 10.84 -8.46 -31.24
N ARG A 86 10.94 -7.97 -30.00
CA ARG A 86 11.51 -8.73 -28.89
C ARG A 86 10.34 -9.15 -28.01
N THR A 87 9.98 -10.43 -28.00
CA THR A 87 8.90 -10.98 -27.15
C THR A 87 9.05 -10.47 -25.72
N GLY A 88 8.30 -9.42 -25.42
CA GLY A 88 8.46 -8.53 -24.27
C GLY A 88 7.88 -9.14 -23.01
N LEU A 89 8.58 -10.15 -22.53
CA LEU A 89 8.58 -10.70 -21.17
C LEU A 89 9.76 -11.69 -21.03
N PHE A 90 10.24 -12.25 -22.16
CA PHE A 90 11.33 -13.21 -22.27
C PHE A 90 12.51 -12.70 -23.12
N ALA A 91 12.52 -11.40 -23.48
CA ALA A 91 13.53 -10.80 -24.35
C ALA A 91 14.95 -10.79 -23.75
N ASN A 92 15.05 -10.86 -22.43
CA ASN A 92 16.29 -11.16 -21.71
C ASN A 92 16.26 -12.64 -21.31
N ARG A 93 16.47 -13.54 -22.28
CA ARG A 93 16.93 -14.89 -21.96
C ARG A 93 18.37 -14.77 -21.46
N LYS A 94 18.64 -15.25 -20.25
CA LYS A 94 20.02 -15.51 -19.79
C LYS A 94 20.67 -16.44 -20.82
N SER A 95 21.90 -16.15 -21.24
CA SER A 95 22.63 -17.00 -22.18
C SER A 95 22.60 -18.45 -21.68
N GLY A 96 22.08 -19.37 -22.50
CA GLY A 96 21.98 -20.80 -22.18
C GLY A 96 20.59 -21.33 -21.77
N SER A 97 19.50 -20.57 -21.92
CA SER A 97 18.15 -21.07 -21.65
C SER A 97 17.56 -21.85 -22.84
N ALA A 98 17.34 -23.16 -22.66
CA ALA A 98 16.84 -24.08 -23.68
C ALA A 98 15.48 -23.66 -24.26
N ALA A 99 15.29 -23.90 -25.56
CA ALA A 99 14.00 -23.75 -26.24
C ALA A 99 13.04 -24.83 -25.73
N GLY A 100 11.88 -24.42 -25.20
CA GLY A 100 10.82 -25.36 -24.82
C GLY A 100 10.32 -26.10 -26.07
N TYR A 101 10.08 -27.40 -25.90
CA TYR A 101 9.57 -28.35 -26.89
C TYR A 101 8.22 -27.92 -27.49
#